data_AF-A0A7V7DYS9-F1
#
_entry.id   AF-A0A7V7DYS9-F1
#
_cell.length_a   1.000
_cell.length_b   1.000
_cell.length_c   1.000
_cell.angle_alpha   90.00
_cell.angle_beta   90.00
_cell.angle_gamma   90.00
#
_symmetry.space_group_name_H-M   'P 1'
#
loop_
_entity.id
_entity.type
_entity.pdbx_description
1 polymer ?
#
loop_
_entity_poly.entity_id
_entity_poly.type
_entity_poly.pdbx_seq_one_letter_code
_entity_poly.pdbx_strand_id
1 'polypeptide(L)'
;MTGDDIFKGKKILVVDDERDVLETLEELLDEFDIETASTFESAIELMESKAYDAAILDIMGVKGFDLLEIAAEKKIPVLMLTAHGLNPDNLVGSIKLGAKSYIPKEKMSEIDIYLKEVLIAQEKGIEKPGNWFARLGSFFDNRFGEGWKNKDKRFWEEFDRTFEVSKDELEKIM
;
A
#
# COMPACT_ATOMS: atom_id res chain seq x y z
N MET A 1 9.21 24.07 3.00
CA MET A 1 8.26 23.58 1.99
C MET A 1 6.96 23.33 2.72
N THR A 2 5.85 23.92 2.27
CA THR A 2 4.52 23.54 2.76
C THR A 2 4.24 22.11 2.34
N GLY A 3 3.39 21.39 3.08
CA GLY A 3 3.06 19.98 2.79
C GLY A 3 2.55 19.72 1.37
N ASP A 4 2.02 20.74 0.69
CA ASP A 4 1.51 20.61 -0.69
C ASP A 4 2.61 20.49 -1.76
N ASP A 5 3.86 20.89 -1.44
CA ASP A 5 4.96 20.93 -2.42
C ASP A 5 5.63 19.55 -2.62
N ILE A 6 5.44 18.61 -1.68
CA ILE A 6 6.05 17.27 -1.74
C ILE A 6 5.27 16.29 -2.63
N PHE A 7 3.99 16.56 -2.89
CA PHE A 7 3.11 15.66 -3.66
C PHE A 7 3.02 16.06 -5.14
N LYS A 8 3.32 17.32 -5.46
CA LYS A 8 3.21 17.85 -6.81
C LYS A 8 4.13 17.13 -7.79
N GLY A 9 3.54 16.55 -8.83
CA GLY A 9 4.26 15.84 -9.90
C GLY A 9 4.79 14.46 -9.50
N LYS A 10 4.35 13.92 -8.35
CA LYS A 10 4.62 12.54 -7.97
C LYS A 10 3.81 11.61 -8.86
N LYS A 11 4.47 10.62 -9.45
CA LYS A 11 3.88 9.69 -10.42
C LYS A 11 3.49 8.39 -9.76
N ILE A 12 2.23 8.02 -9.88
CA ILE A 12 1.67 6.84 -9.21
C ILE A 12 1.16 5.87 -10.26
N LEU A 13 1.62 4.62 -10.19
CA LEU A 13 1.08 3.55 -11.01
C LEU A 13 -0.09 2.87 -10.27
N VAL A 14 -1.26 2.79 -10.89
CA VAL A 14 -2.42 2.09 -10.33
C VAL A 14 -2.73 0.87 -11.19
N VAL A 15 -2.82 -0.31 -10.57
CA VAL A 15 -3.02 -1.58 -11.29
C VAL A 15 -4.17 -2.37 -10.69
N ASP A 16 -5.25 -2.51 -11.46
CA ASP A 16 -6.48 -3.21 -11.07
C ASP A 16 -7.22 -3.67 -12.34
N ASP A 17 -7.79 -4.87 -12.35
CA ASP A 17 -8.54 -5.37 -13.51
C ASP A 17 -9.95 -4.75 -13.61
N GLU A 18 -10.43 -4.16 -12.51
CA GLU A 18 -11.72 -3.48 -12.42
C GLU A 18 -11.60 -2.01 -12.88
N ARG A 19 -12.14 -1.71 -14.07
CA ARG A 19 -12.05 -0.37 -14.69
C ARG A 19 -12.67 0.75 -13.83
N ASP A 20 -13.77 0.46 -13.16
CA ASP A 20 -14.44 1.38 -12.23
C ASP A 20 -13.58 1.69 -11.01
N VAL A 21 -12.78 0.74 -10.54
CA VAL A 21 -11.79 0.97 -9.47
C VAL A 21 -10.67 1.90 -9.97
N LEU A 22 -10.16 1.68 -11.18
CA LEU A 22 -9.17 2.58 -11.79
C LEU A 22 -9.69 4.01 -11.91
N GLU A 23 -10.89 4.19 -12.50
CA GLU A 23 -11.52 5.50 -12.68
C GLU A 23 -11.75 6.20 -11.33
N THR A 24 -12.20 5.45 -10.31
CA THR A 24 -12.41 6.01 -8.96
C THR A 24 -11.09 6.43 -8.30
N LEU A 25 -10.01 5.66 -8.48
CA LEU A 25 -8.71 6.00 -7.92
C LEU A 25 -8.09 7.21 -8.60
N GLU A 26 -8.29 7.38 -9.90
CA GLU A 26 -7.90 8.61 -10.61
C GLU A 26 -8.63 9.84 -10.04
N GLU A 27 -9.92 9.73 -9.72
CA GLU A 27 -10.69 10.82 -9.11
C GLU A 27 -10.25 11.13 -7.67
N LEU A 28 -9.95 10.10 -6.87
CA LEU A 28 -9.54 10.26 -5.46
C LEU A 28 -8.11 10.77 -5.30
N LEU A 29 -7.28 10.65 -6.33
CA LEU A 29 -5.85 10.97 -6.32
C LEU A 29 -5.50 12.06 -7.35
N ASP A 30 -6.43 12.99 -7.59
CA ASP A 30 -6.34 14.05 -8.61
C ASP A 30 -5.15 15.02 -8.43
N GLU A 31 -4.55 15.08 -7.23
CA GLU A 31 -3.34 15.84 -6.94
C GLU A 31 -2.04 15.18 -7.44
N PHE A 32 -2.10 13.91 -7.86
CA PHE A 32 -0.98 13.10 -8.32
C PHE A 32 -1.02 12.85 -9.83
N ASP A 33 0.15 12.58 -10.44
CA ASP A 33 0.22 12.14 -11.83
C ASP A 33 -0.08 10.62 -11.89
N ILE A 34 -1.34 10.27 -12.08
CA ILE A 34 -1.79 8.87 -12.14
C ILE A 34 -1.56 8.27 -13.54
N GLU A 35 -1.03 7.05 -13.57
CA GLU A 35 -1.04 6.19 -14.75
C GLU A 35 -1.62 4.82 -14.38
N THR A 36 -2.54 4.32 -15.19
CA THR A 36 -3.28 3.08 -14.88
C THR A 36 -2.88 1.92 -15.78
N ALA A 37 -2.88 0.71 -15.25
CA ALA A 37 -2.83 -0.55 -16.00
C ALA A 37 -3.93 -1.48 -15.54
N SER A 38 -4.55 -2.21 -16.47
CA SER A 38 -5.63 -3.16 -16.15
C SER A 38 -5.22 -4.63 -16.24
N THR A 39 -3.94 -4.90 -16.51
CA THR A 39 -3.41 -6.25 -16.64
C THR A 39 -1.99 -6.33 -16.07
N PHE A 40 -1.57 -7.55 -15.74
CA PHE A 40 -0.20 -7.83 -15.32
C PHE A 40 0.83 -7.40 -16.38
N GLU A 41 0.59 -7.72 -17.64
CA GLU A 41 1.53 -7.45 -18.74
C GLU A 41 1.71 -5.95 -18.98
N SER A 42 0.61 -5.19 -18.98
CA SER A 42 0.67 -3.73 -19.14
C SER A 42 1.37 -3.06 -17.95
N ALA A 43 1.14 -3.56 -16.73
CA ALA A 43 1.83 -3.07 -15.54
C ALA A 43 3.35 -3.30 -15.61
N ILE A 44 3.80 -4.48 -16.07
CA ILE A 44 5.23 -4.76 -16.26
C ILE A 44 5.84 -3.81 -17.29
N GLU A 45 5.23 -3.66 -18.47
CA GLU A 45 5.73 -2.76 -19.51
C GLU A 45 5.91 -1.33 -18.99
N LEU A 46 4.96 -0.87 -18.16
CA LEU A 46 5.02 0.43 -17.51
C LEU A 46 6.14 0.51 -16.47
N MET A 47 6.26 -0.46 -15.57
CA MET A 47 7.32 -0.51 -14.56
C MET A 47 8.72 -0.66 -15.17
N GLU A 48 8.84 -1.23 -16.37
CA GLU A 48 10.09 -1.34 -17.11
C GLU A 48 10.48 -0.07 -17.84
N SER A 49 9.51 0.64 -18.41
CA SER A 49 9.74 1.82 -19.25
C SER A 49 9.79 3.14 -18.46
N LYS A 50 9.22 3.19 -17.26
CA LYS A 50 9.05 4.43 -16.48
C LYS A 50 9.44 4.24 -15.02
N ALA A 51 9.73 5.35 -14.36
CA ALA A 51 9.91 5.42 -12.91
C ALA A 51 8.63 5.95 -12.26
N TYR A 52 8.28 5.38 -11.11
CA TYR A 52 7.12 5.75 -10.31
C TYR A 52 7.56 6.03 -8.87
N ASP A 53 6.91 7.00 -8.24
CA ASP A 53 7.14 7.33 -6.83
C ASP A 53 6.43 6.35 -5.91
N ALA A 54 5.30 5.76 -6.34
CA ALA A 54 4.66 4.64 -5.69
C ALA A 54 3.78 3.84 -6.67
N ALA A 55 3.33 2.67 -6.25
CA ALA A 55 2.31 1.90 -6.95
C ALA A 55 1.18 1.42 -6.03
N ILE A 56 -0.04 1.34 -6.56
CA ILE A 56 -1.21 0.77 -5.92
C ILE A 56 -1.62 -0.46 -6.72
N LEU A 57 -1.63 -1.64 -6.09
CA LEU A 57 -1.81 -2.92 -6.77
C LEU A 57 -2.97 -3.72 -6.18
N ASP A 58 -3.89 -4.21 -7.01
CA ASP A 58 -4.77 -5.31 -6.62
C ASP A 58 -4.01 -6.63 -6.55
N ILE A 59 -4.44 -7.50 -5.63
CA ILE A 59 -3.80 -8.78 -5.36
C ILE A 59 -4.16 -9.84 -6.40
N MET A 60 -5.45 -10.03 -6.68
CA MET A 60 -5.91 -11.23 -7.39
C MET A 60 -6.16 -11.00 -8.89
N GLY A 61 -6.72 -9.86 -9.27
CA GLY A 61 -7.07 -9.54 -10.66
C GLY A 61 -5.87 -9.42 -11.58
N VAL A 62 -4.71 -9.02 -11.04
CA VAL A 62 -3.51 -8.66 -11.81
C VAL A 62 -2.25 -9.37 -11.34
N LYS A 63 -2.37 -10.47 -10.59
CA LYS A 63 -1.22 -11.16 -9.95
C LYS A 63 -0.36 -10.20 -9.11
N GLY A 64 -1.01 -9.47 -8.20
CA GLY A 64 -0.37 -8.38 -7.45
C GLY A 64 0.84 -8.78 -6.61
N PHE A 65 0.95 -10.03 -6.18
CA PHE A 65 2.15 -10.51 -5.49
C PHE A 65 3.38 -10.56 -6.41
N ASP A 66 3.21 -11.03 -7.64
CA ASP A 66 4.28 -11.06 -8.63
C ASP A 66 4.69 -9.61 -9.00
N LEU A 67 3.72 -8.71 -9.15
CA LEU A 67 3.99 -7.27 -9.36
C LEU A 67 4.68 -6.62 -8.15
N LEU A 68 4.32 -7.01 -6.93
CA LEU A 68 4.97 -6.51 -5.71
C LEU A 68 6.45 -6.89 -5.67
N GLU A 69 6.80 -8.13 -6.05
CA GLU A 69 8.21 -8.56 -6.14
C GLU A 69 8.99 -7.73 -7.18
N ILE A 70 8.42 -7.53 -8.37
CA ILE A 70 9.03 -6.71 -9.43
C ILE A 70 9.19 -5.24 -8.98
N ALA A 71 8.16 -4.69 -8.34
CA ALA A 71 8.20 -3.34 -7.80
C ALA A 71 9.28 -3.18 -6.72
N ALA A 72 9.45 -4.20 -5.86
CA ALA A 72 10.49 -4.21 -4.83
C ALA A 72 11.91 -4.21 -5.43
N GLU A 73 12.17 -4.99 -6.49
CA GLU A 73 13.44 -4.96 -7.22
C GLU A 73 13.74 -3.58 -7.80
N LYS A 74 12.70 -2.89 -8.28
CA LYS A 74 12.76 -1.52 -8.81
C LYS A 74 12.72 -0.43 -7.74
N LYS A 75 12.59 -0.80 -6.46
CA LYS A 75 12.47 0.11 -5.31
C LYS A 75 11.27 1.05 -5.38
N ILE A 76 10.19 0.60 -6.03
CA ILE A 76 8.91 1.31 -6.05
C ILE A 76 8.15 0.90 -4.78
N PRO A 77 7.79 1.84 -3.87
CA PRO A 77 6.98 1.50 -2.72
C PRO A 77 5.55 1.16 -3.15
N VAL A 78 5.00 0.10 -2.57
CA VAL A 78 3.71 -0.45 -2.99
C VAL A 78 2.68 -0.37 -1.87
N LEU A 79 1.46 0.04 -2.23
CA LEU A 79 0.26 -0.14 -1.44
C LEU A 79 -0.56 -1.26 -2.09
N MET A 80 -0.93 -2.28 -1.32
CA MET A 80 -1.87 -3.30 -1.79
C MET A 80 -3.28 -2.80 -1.55
N LEU A 81 -4.16 -2.89 -2.55
CA LEU A 81 -5.57 -2.52 -2.45
C LEU A 81 -6.42 -3.72 -2.88
N THR A 82 -7.15 -4.38 -1.97
CA THR A 82 -7.85 -5.62 -2.34
C THR A 82 -9.21 -5.79 -1.67
N ALA A 83 -10.14 -6.43 -2.39
CA ALA A 83 -11.39 -6.96 -1.83
C ALA A 83 -11.31 -8.49 -1.71
N HIS A 84 -11.13 -9.15 -2.85
CA HIS A 84 -11.14 -10.61 -2.94
C HIS A 84 -9.96 -11.23 -2.20
N GLY A 85 -8.78 -10.60 -2.23
CA GLY A 85 -7.55 -11.07 -1.60
C GLY A 85 -7.50 -10.88 -0.09
N LEU A 86 -8.54 -10.32 0.53
CA LEU A 86 -8.57 -9.89 1.92
C LEU A 86 -8.63 -11.07 2.91
N ASN A 87 -7.47 -11.51 3.40
CA ASN A 87 -7.35 -12.53 4.45
C ASN A 87 -6.01 -12.39 5.22
N PRO A 88 -5.87 -13.03 6.40
CA PRO A 88 -4.65 -12.96 7.21
C PRO A 88 -3.37 -13.38 6.48
N ASP A 89 -3.44 -14.44 5.67
CA ASP A 89 -2.26 -14.99 4.99
C ASP A 89 -1.71 -14.01 3.96
N ASN A 90 -2.60 -13.41 3.17
CA ASN A 90 -2.24 -12.40 2.18
C ASN A 90 -1.73 -11.11 2.84
N LEU A 91 -2.35 -10.66 3.94
CA LEU A 91 -1.85 -9.52 4.71
C LEU A 91 -0.41 -9.76 5.21
N VAL A 92 -0.16 -10.91 5.83
CA VAL A 92 1.19 -11.28 6.29
C VAL A 92 2.17 -11.40 5.11
N GLY A 93 1.74 -12.03 4.01
CA GLY A 93 2.53 -12.18 2.79
C GLY A 93 2.96 -10.83 2.21
N SER A 94 2.02 -9.89 2.06
CA SER A 94 2.30 -8.56 1.52
C SER A 94 3.30 -7.79 2.39
N ILE A 95 3.16 -7.85 3.71
CA ILE A 95 4.11 -7.21 4.63
C ILE A 95 5.50 -7.83 4.49
N LYS A 96 5.59 -9.17 4.45
CA LYS A 96 6.87 -9.89 4.30
C LYS A 96 7.57 -9.57 2.99
N LEU A 97 6.81 -9.35 1.91
CA LEU A 97 7.31 -8.93 0.60
C LEU A 97 7.61 -7.43 0.50
N GLY A 98 7.35 -6.65 1.56
CA GLY A 98 7.75 -5.25 1.64
C GLY A 98 6.69 -4.23 1.24
N ALA A 99 5.43 -4.64 1.12
CA ALA A 99 4.32 -3.71 0.92
C ALA A 99 4.30 -2.66 2.05
N LYS A 100 4.11 -1.40 1.68
CA LYS A 100 4.07 -0.26 2.60
C LYS A 100 2.71 -0.06 3.23
N SER A 101 1.66 -0.59 2.62
CA SER A 101 0.31 -0.63 3.18
C SER A 101 -0.49 -1.79 2.58
N TYR A 102 -1.47 -2.29 3.31
CA TYR A 102 -2.44 -3.28 2.85
C TYR A 102 -3.85 -2.78 3.17
N ILE A 103 -4.60 -2.42 2.14
CA ILE A 103 -5.82 -1.62 2.23
C ILE A 103 -6.99 -2.43 1.67
N PRO A 104 -8.05 -2.65 2.45
CA PRO A 104 -9.29 -3.21 1.93
C PRO A 104 -9.93 -2.24 0.93
N LYS A 105 -10.49 -2.72 -0.19
CA LYS A 105 -11.22 -1.84 -1.14
C LYS A 105 -12.40 -1.11 -0.46
N GLU A 106 -12.96 -1.63 0.65
CA GLU A 106 -13.96 -0.93 1.47
C GLU A 106 -13.42 0.36 2.11
N LYS A 107 -12.10 0.57 2.11
CA LYS A 107 -11.39 1.74 2.62
C LYS A 107 -10.75 2.59 1.54
N MET A 108 -11.06 2.33 0.27
CA MET A 108 -10.52 3.05 -0.88
C MET A 108 -10.79 4.55 -0.84
N SER A 109 -11.90 5.02 -0.26
CA SER A 109 -12.18 6.46 -0.12
C SER A 109 -11.16 7.22 0.75
N GLU A 110 -10.31 6.51 1.49
CA GLU A 110 -9.25 7.06 2.35
C GLU A 110 -7.84 6.83 1.72
N ILE A 111 -7.76 6.41 0.45
CA ILE A 111 -6.51 5.97 -0.22
C ILE A 111 -5.43 7.06 -0.25
N ASP A 112 -5.83 8.33 -0.39
CA ASP A 112 -4.94 9.49 -0.43
C ASP A 112 -4.13 9.62 0.87
N ILE A 113 -4.75 9.35 2.03
CA ILE A 113 -4.10 9.39 3.33
C ILE A 113 -2.96 8.37 3.38
N TYR A 114 -3.23 7.12 2.98
CA TYR A 114 -2.22 6.06 3.02
C TYR A 114 -1.09 6.32 2.02
N LEU A 115 -1.42 6.79 0.81
CA LEU A 115 -0.41 7.13 -0.19
C LEU A 115 0.51 8.26 0.29
N LYS A 116 -0.05 9.32 0.86
CA LYS A 116 0.71 10.44 1.42
C LYS A 116 1.61 9.98 2.58
N GLU A 117 1.11 9.11 3.47
CA GLU A 117 1.91 8.52 4.54
C GLU A 117 3.14 7.76 3.97
N VAL A 118 2.96 6.98 2.90
CA VAL A 118 4.06 6.25 2.24
C VAL A 118 5.09 7.20 1.62
N LEU A 119 4.64 8.22 0.88
CA LEU A 119 5.53 9.18 0.23
C LEU A 119 6.32 10.01 1.25
N ILE A 120 5.67 10.46 2.33
CA ILE A 120 6.34 11.16 3.44
C ILE A 120 7.38 10.26 4.11
N ALA A 121 7.04 9.00 4.36
CA ALA A 121 7.97 8.03 4.96
C ALA A 121 9.20 7.83 4.07
N GLN A 122 9.01 7.71 2.75
CA GLN A 122 10.09 7.55 1.79
C GLN A 122 11.05 8.76 1.76
N GLU A 123 10.52 9.99 1.69
CA GLU A 123 11.33 11.22 1.73
C GLU A 123 12.15 11.33 3.02
N LYS A 124 11.68 10.73 4.12
CA LYS A 124 12.35 10.72 5.42
C LYS A 124 13.24 9.50 5.66
N GLY A 125 13.32 8.57 4.71
CA GLY A 125 14.06 7.32 4.88
C GLY A 125 13.46 6.35 5.91
N ILE A 126 12.16 6.48 6.22
CA ILE A 126 11.44 5.58 7.10
C ILE A 126 11.01 4.35 6.29
N GLU A 127 11.63 3.21 6.55
CA GLU A 127 11.38 2.00 5.75
C GLU A 127 10.00 1.36 6.01
N LYS A 128 9.44 1.52 7.21
CA LYS A 128 8.23 0.80 7.68
C LYS A 128 7.22 1.74 8.34
N PRO A 129 6.38 2.44 7.56
CA PRO A 129 5.31 3.26 8.12
C PRO A 129 4.22 2.38 8.74
N GLY A 130 3.93 2.57 10.03
CA GLY A 130 3.01 1.72 10.82
C GLY A 130 1.58 2.22 10.96
N ASN A 131 1.35 3.49 10.62
CA ASN A 131 0.09 4.16 10.91
C ASN A 131 -1.09 3.50 10.22
N TRP A 132 -0.91 3.02 8.98
CA TRP A 132 -1.94 2.30 8.24
C TRP A 132 -2.45 1.06 9.01
N PHE A 133 -1.56 0.28 9.63
CA PHE A 133 -1.94 -0.94 10.34
C PHE A 133 -2.68 -0.62 11.63
N ALA A 134 -2.20 0.38 12.38
CA ALA A 134 -2.90 0.86 13.57
C ALA A 134 -4.30 1.42 13.21
N ARG A 135 -4.42 2.15 12.10
CA ARG A 135 -5.69 2.71 11.59
C ARG A 135 -6.68 1.63 11.16
N LEU A 136 -6.19 0.56 10.54
CA LEU A 136 -7.00 -0.55 10.06
C LEU A 136 -7.15 -1.70 11.06
N GLY A 137 -6.57 -1.59 12.26
CA GLY A 137 -6.57 -2.66 13.26
C GLY A 137 -7.97 -3.18 13.60
N SER A 138 -8.90 -2.28 13.93
CA SER A 138 -10.29 -2.67 14.21
C SER A 138 -11.01 -3.25 13.00
N PHE A 139 -10.64 -2.83 11.79
CA PHE A 139 -11.19 -3.42 10.56
C PHE A 139 -10.74 -4.87 10.44
N PHE A 140 -9.44 -5.15 10.61
CA PHE A 140 -8.91 -6.52 10.51
C PHE A 140 -9.44 -7.43 11.61
N ASP A 141 -9.56 -6.94 12.84
CA ASP A 141 -10.12 -7.71 13.94
C ASP A 141 -11.57 -8.12 13.67
N ASN A 142 -12.39 -7.19 13.15
CA ASN A 142 -13.77 -7.47 12.78
C ASN A 142 -13.87 -8.40 11.54
N ARG A 143 -12.98 -8.22 10.56
CA ARG A 143 -13.01 -8.97 9.30
C ARG A 143 -12.51 -10.41 9.45
N PHE A 144 -11.45 -10.61 10.22
CA PHE A 144 -10.78 -11.90 10.33
C PHE A 144 -11.19 -12.70 11.58
N GLY A 145 -11.78 -12.02 12.57
CA GLY A 145 -12.29 -12.65 13.79
C GLY A 145 -11.21 -13.00 14.82
N GLU A 146 -11.64 -13.55 15.95
CA GLU A 146 -10.76 -13.83 17.08
C GLU A 146 -9.63 -14.79 16.70
N GLY A 147 -8.41 -14.46 17.14
CA GLY A 147 -7.25 -15.33 16.97
C GLY A 147 -6.66 -15.38 15.56
N TRP A 148 -7.04 -14.47 14.66
CA TRP A 148 -6.51 -14.40 13.29
C TRP A 148 -4.98 -14.26 13.21
N LYS A 149 -4.36 -13.71 14.26
CA LYS A 149 -2.90 -13.61 14.41
C LYS A 149 -2.22 -14.89 14.90
N ASN A 150 -2.95 -15.92 15.32
CA ASN A 150 -2.38 -17.10 16.00
C ASN A 150 -1.45 -17.92 15.09
N LYS A 151 -1.77 -18.02 13.80
CA LYS A 151 -0.98 -18.78 12.82
C LYS A 151 0.44 -18.23 12.67
N ASP A 152 0.57 -16.91 12.69
CA ASP A 152 1.83 -16.18 12.49
C ASP A 152 2.26 -15.44 13.78
N LYS A 153 1.98 -16.02 14.96
CA LYS A 153 2.17 -15.35 16.26
C LYS A 153 3.55 -14.70 16.43
N ARG A 154 4.63 -15.41 16.06
CA ARG A 154 6.01 -14.89 16.15
C ARG A 154 6.23 -13.66 15.26
N PHE A 155 5.67 -13.69 14.05
CA PHE A 155 5.74 -12.55 13.14
C PHE A 155 5.00 -11.34 13.73
N TRP A 156 3.81 -11.53 14.29
CA TRP A 156 3.05 -10.43 14.90
C TRP A 156 3.74 -9.86 16.15
N GLU A 157 4.33 -10.69 17.00
CA GLU A 157 5.14 -10.23 18.15
C GLU A 157 6.36 -9.40 17.73
N GLU A 158 6.98 -9.71 16.58
CA GLU A 158 8.10 -8.93 16.01
C GLU A 158 7.62 -7.65 15.32
N PHE A 159 6.53 -7.77 14.56
CA PHE A 159 5.89 -6.67 13.87
C PHE A 159 5.46 -5.59 14.86
N ASP A 160 4.68 -5.94 15.90
CA ASP A 160 4.17 -4.98 16.87
C ASP A 160 5.31 -4.22 17.58
N ARG A 161 6.43 -4.91 17.91
CA ARG A 161 7.63 -4.29 18.51
C ARG A 161 8.31 -3.28 17.59
N THR A 162 8.36 -3.57 16.29
CA THR A 162 9.05 -2.70 15.32
C THR A 162 8.19 -1.49 14.96
N PHE A 163 6.87 -1.70 14.90
CA PHE A 163 5.92 -0.69 14.43
C PHE A 163 5.39 0.24 15.54
N GLU A 164 5.34 -0.19 16.80
CA GLU A 164 5.07 0.73 17.92
C GLU A 164 6.13 1.84 17.97
N VAL A 165 7.40 1.49 17.75
CA VAL A 165 8.52 2.46 17.76
C VAL A 165 8.40 3.46 16.60
N SER A 166 7.96 3.04 15.41
CA SER A 166 7.82 3.94 14.25
C SER A 166 6.54 4.79 14.31
N LYS A 167 5.47 4.33 14.96
CA LYS A 167 4.26 5.13 15.20
C LYS A 167 4.55 6.34 16.09
N ASP A 168 5.32 6.16 17.17
CA ASP A 168 5.76 7.26 18.05
C ASP A 168 6.64 8.30 17.33
N GLU A 169 7.35 7.89 16.29
CA GLU A 169 8.13 8.78 15.43
C GLU A 169 7.24 9.56 14.45
N LEU A 170 6.21 8.91 13.88
CA LEU A 170 5.25 9.54 12.98
C LEU A 170 4.30 10.52 13.68
N GLU A 171 3.86 10.22 14.91
CA GLU A 171 3.02 11.14 15.71
C GLU A 171 3.74 12.44 16.09
N LYS A 172 5.07 12.44 16.14
CA LYS A 172 5.88 13.66 16.37
C LYS A 172 6.03 14.52 15.12
N ILE A 173 5.59 14.00 13.98
CA ILE A 173 5.81 14.55 12.64
C ILE A 173 4.52 15.12 12.04
N MET A 174 3.36 14.61 12.45
CA MET A 174 2.03 15.13 12.11
C MET A 174 1.61 16.26 13.05
#